data_AF-A0A2H6N810-F1
#
_entry.id   AF-A0A2H6N810-F1
#
_cell.length_a   1.000
_cell.length_b   1.000
_cell.length_c   1.000
_cell.angle_alpha   90.00
_cell.angle_beta   90.00
_cell.angle_gamma   90.00
#
_symmetry.space_group_name_H-M   'P 1'
#
loop_
_entity.id
_entity.type
_entity.pdbx_description
1 polymer ?
#
loop_
_entity_poly.entity_id
_entity_poly.type
_entity_poly.pdbx_seq_one_letter_code
_entity_poly.pdbx_strand_id
1 'polypeptide(L)'
;QTDYKLRHNSVAQMIHWNLCKNYNIKTATNWWEHKPEKVTENQTVKILWDFHIQTDKVLTHNTPDITLVERNKVTIIDIAIPGDSRVDEKEQEKIAKYRDLKIEIQRLWHK
;
A
#
# COMPACT_ATOMS: atom_id res chain seq x y z
N GLN A 1 -8.35 17.97 -11.36
CA GLN A 1 -8.26 16.90 -10.33
C GLN A 1 -7.76 15.57 -10.91
N THR A 2 -7.84 15.38 -12.23
CA THR A 2 -7.34 14.22 -13.00
C THR A 2 -5.81 14.04 -12.89
N ASP A 3 -5.04 15.12 -12.99
CA ASP A 3 -3.56 15.08 -12.90
C ASP A 3 -3.02 14.62 -11.55
N TYR A 4 -3.76 14.84 -10.47
CA TYR A 4 -3.36 14.39 -9.14
C TYR A 4 -3.46 12.86 -9.05
N LYS A 5 -4.61 12.31 -9.47
CA LYS A 5 -4.86 10.87 -9.47
C LYS A 5 -3.91 10.12 -10.40
N LEU A 6 -3.62 10.70 -11.57
CA LEU A 6 -2.65 10.11 -12.51
C LEU A 6 -1.25 10.03 -11.90
N ARG A 7 -0.74 11.13 -11.32
CA ARG A 7 0.57 11.13 -10.67
C ARG A 7 0.63 10.16 -9.49
N HIS A 8 -0.41 10.14 -8.65
CA HIS A 8 -0.51 9.22 -7.51
C HIS A 8 -0.48 7.76 -7.98
N ASN A 9 -1.31 7.41 -8.97
CA ASN A 9 -1.35 6.06 -9.53
C ASN A 9 -0.03 5.67 -10.20
N SER A 10 0.66 6.59 -10.91
CA SER A 10 1.97 6.32 -11.51
C SER A 10 3.04 6.04 -10.46
N VAL A 11 3.08 6.81 -9.37
CA VAL A 11 4.02 6.56 -8.27
C VAL A 11 3.72 5.23 -7.60
N ALA A 12 2.44 4.94 -7.34
CA ALA A 12 2.02 3.67 -6.78
C ALA A 12 2.42 2.50 -7.70
N GLN A 13 2.18 2.61 -9.01
CA GLN A 13 2.54 1.61 -10.01
C GLN A 13 4.04 1.31 -9.99
N MET A 14 4.87 2.35 -9.94
CA MET A 14 6.32 2.23 -9.83
C MET A 14 6.73 1.51 -8.54
N ILE A 15 6.13 1.87 -7.40
CA ILE A 15 6.41 1.22 -6.10
C ILE A 15 6.03 -0.26 -6.15
N HIS A 16 4.84 -0.58 -6.68
CA HIS A 16 4.39 -1.96 -6.83
C HIS A 16 5.32 -2.77 -7.74
N TRP A 17 5.76 -2.20 -8.87
CA TRP A 17 6.74 -2.83 -9.75
C TRP A 17 8.08 -3.11 -9.03
N ASN A 18 8.59 -2.13 -8.28
CA ASN A 18 9.82 -2.28 -7.49
C ASN A 18 9.70 -3.37 -6.43
N LEU A 19 8.58 -3.43 -5.70
CA LEU A 19 8.31 -4.48 -4.73
C LEU A 19 8.28 -5.86 -5.39
N CYS A 20 7.54 -6.01 -6.49
CA CYS A 20 7.49 -7.26 -7.21
C CYS A 20 8.87 -7.71 -7.70
N LYS A 21 9.72 -6.79 -8.22
CA LYS A 21 11.10 -7.12 -8.59
C LYS A 21 11.96 -7.55 -7.40
N ASN A 22 11.87 -6.85 -6.27
CA ASN A 22 12.64 -7.18 -5.07
C ASN A 22 12.32 -8.56 -4.52
N TYR A 23 11.07 -9.01 -4.67
CA TYR A 23 10.62 -10.33 -4.24
C TYR A 23 10.62 -11.38 -5.37
N ASN A 24 11.33 -11.12 -6.47
CA ASN A 24 11.47 -12.02 -7.62
C ASN A 24 10.12 -12.48 -8.22
N ILE A 25 9.10 -11.64 -8.14
CA ILE A 25 7.80 -11.86 -8.76
C ILE A 25 7.88 -11.44 -10.22
N LYS A 26 7.19 -12.15 -11.12
CA LYS A 26 7.17 -11.81 -12.55
C LYS A 26 6.56 -10.42 -12.75
N THR A 27 7.32 -9.53 -13.38
CA THR A 27 6.88 -8.17 -13.74
C THR A 27 7.21 -7.86 -15.20
N ALA A 28 6.62 -6.79 -15.73
CA ALA A 28 7.05 -6.20 -16.99
C ALA A 28 8.52 -5.75 -16.94
N THR A 29 9.15 -5.61 -18.11
CA THR A 29 10.53 -5.10 -18.25
C THR A 29 10.66 -3.69 -17.70
N ASN A 30 9.67 -2.85 -17.96
CA ASN A 30 9.61 -1.45 -17.58
C ASN A 30 8.47 -1.17 -16.60
N TRP A 31 8.64 -0.19 -15.71
CA TRP A 31 7.63 0.15 -14.70
C TRP A 31 6.36 0.77 -15.29
N TRP A 32 6.46 1.52 -16.41
CA TRP A 32 5.31 2.17 -17.05
C TRP A 32 4.38 1.17 -17.78
N GLU A 33 4.90 0.01 -18.16
CA GLU A 33 4.14 -1.10 -18.75
C GLU A 33 3.55 -2.03 -17.68
N HIS A 34 3.98 -1.91 -16.42
CA HIS A 34 3.56 -2.77 -15.33
C HIS A 34 2.11 -2.49 -14.95
N LYS A 35 1.22 -3.48 -15.05
CA LYS A 35 -0.13 -3.35 -14.54
C LYS A 35 -0.17 -3.96 -13.13
N PRO A 36 -0.36 -3.16 -12.07
CA PRO A 36 -0.48 -3.71 -10.73
C PRO A 36 -1.75 -4.56 -10.66
N GLU A 37 -1.60 -5.81 -10.21
CA GLU A 37 -2.73 -6.68 -9.95
C GLU A 37 -3.26 -6.40 -8.54
N LYS A 38 -4.55 -6.70 -8.32
CA LYS A 38 -5.18 -6.47 -7.01
C LYS A 38 -4.52 -7.30 -5.90
N VAL A 39 -4.08 -8.51 -6.24
CA VAL A 39 -3.37 -9.42 -5.35
C VAL A 39 -2.24 -10.06 -6.14
N THR A 40 -1.02 -9.90 -5.67
CA THR A 40 0.16 -10.52 -6.24
C THR A 40 0.90 -11.25 -5.12
N GLU A 41 1.04 -12.56 -5.22
CA GLU A 41 1.67 -13.37 -4.18
C GLU A 41 2.75 -14.29 -4.73
N ASN A 42 3.72 -14.61 -3.89
CA ASN A 42 4.68 -15.70 -4.10
C ASN A 42 4.73 -16.57 -2.84
N GLN A 43 5.73 -17.45 -2.73
CA GLN A 43 5.87 -18.35 -1.58
C GLN A 43 6.21 -17.63 -0.26
N THR A 44 6.71 -16.39 -0.30
CA THR A 44 7.25 -15.67 0.86
C THR A 44 6.46 -14.42 1.24
N VAL A 45 5.83 -13.76 0.27
CA VAL A 45 5.13 -12.49 0.42
C VAL A 45 3.84 -12.43 -0.41
N LYS A 46 2.94 -11.58 0.06
CA LYS A 46 1.70 -11.20 -0.61
C LYS A 46 1.59 -9.69 -0.66
N ILE A 47 1.52 -9.14 -1.87
CA ILE A 47 1.35 -7.73 -2.16
C ILE A 47 -0.12 -7.51 -2.53
N LEU A 48 -0.77 -6.60 -1.83
CA LEU A 48 -2.16 -6.24 -2.04
C LEU A 48 -2.22 -4.80 -2.53
N TRP A 49 -2.94 -4.56 -3.63
CA TRP A 49 -3.11 -3.24 -4.23
C TRP A 49 -4.55 -2.77 -4.04
N ASP A 50 -4.73 -1.57 -3.50
CA ASP A 50 -6.05 -0.94 -3.24
C ASP A 50 -7.04 -1.95 -2.63
N PHE A 51 -6.54 -2.70 -1.64
CA PHE A 51 -7.25 -3.83 -1.07
C PHE A 51 -7.83 -3.44 0.28
N HIS A 52 -9.15 -3.60 0.40
CA HIS A 52 -9.87 -3.32 1.63
C HIS A 52 -9.61 -4.43 2.66
N ILE A 53 -8.98 -4.07 3.78
CA ILE A 53 -8.65 -5.00 4.85
C ILE A 53 -9.86 -5.10 5.79
N GLN A 54 -10.49 -6.27 5.82
CA GLN A 54 -11.57 -6.55 6.76
C GLN A 54 -11.02 -6.69 8.18
N THR A 55 -11.53 -5.88 9.08
CA THR A 55 -11.20 -5.89 10.51
C THR A 55 -12.46 -6.12 11.34
N ASP A 56 -12.31 -6.68 12.54
CA ASP A 56 -13.45 -6.93 13.44
C ASP A 56 -14.15 -5.62 13.85
N LYS A 57 -13.38 -4.54 13.97
CA LYS A 57 -13.91 -3.18 14.14
C LYS A 57 -14.15 -2.54 12.78
N VAL A 58 -15.24 -1.78 12.69
CA VAL A 58 -15.49 -0.90 11.53
C VAL A 58 -14.52 0.28 11.61
N LEU A 59 -13.52 0.29 10.72
CA LEU A 59 -12.57 1.38 10.57
C LEU A 59 -12.97 2.27 9.39
N THR A 60 -12.80 3.57 9.56
CA THR A 60 -13.07 4.55 8.48
C THR A 60 -11.99 4.54 7.40
N HIS A 61 -10.78 4.06 7.73
CA HIS A 61 -9.62 4.02 6.85
C HIS A 61 -8.96 2.64 6.94
N ASN A 62 -9.33 1.73 6.03
CA ASN A 62 -8.83 0.36 5.97
C ASN A 62 -8.53 -0.14 4.56
N THR A 63 -8.41 0.78 3.59
CA THR A 63 -7.97 0.49 2.22
C THR A 63 -6.68 1.26 1.94
N PRO A 64 -5.50 0.71 2.27
CA PRO A 64 -4.23 1.32 1.88
C PRO A 64 -3.97 1.19 0.37
N ASP A 65 -3.15 2.09 -0.17
CA ASP A 65 -2.71 2.01 -1.57
C ASP A 65 -2.00 0.69 -1.85
N ILE A 66 -1.04 0.30 -1.01
CA ILE A 66 -0.32 -0.97 -1.09
C ILE A 66 -0.15 -1.57 0.30
N THR A 67 -0.44 -2.86 0.45
CA THR A 67 -0.14 -3.63 1.66
C THR A 67 0.79 -4.79 1.30
N LEU A 68 1.97 -4.81 1.91
CA LEU A 68 2.93 -5.91 1.81
C LEU A 68 2.80 -6.80 3.04
N VAL A 69 2.49 -8.06 2.81
CA VAL A 69 2.31 -9.08 3.83
C VAL A 69 3.45 -10.09 3.69
N GLU A 70 4.35 -10.10 4.66
CA GLU A 70 5.40 -11.09 4.81
C GLU A 70 5.03 -12.03 5.97
N ARG A 71 5.73 -13.17 6.08
CA ARG A 71 5.44 -14.18 7.12
C ARG A 71 5.41 -13.62 8.55
N ASN A 72 6.29 -12.66 8.86
CA ASN A 72 6.47 -12.11 10.21
C ASN A 72 6.19 -10.60 10.29
N LYS A 73 5.81 -9.96 9.20
CA LYS A 73 5.72 -8.50 9.12
C LYS A 73 4.67 -8.07 8.11
N VAL A 74 3.92 -7.04 8.47
CA VAL A 74 3.02 -6.35 7.55
C VAL A 74 3.49 -4.92 7.40
N THR A 75 3.59 -4.46 6.16
CA THR A 75 3.95 -3.08 5.84
C THR A 75 2.81 -2.45 5.07
N ILE A 76 2.23 -1.39 5.62
CA ILE A 76 1.20 -0.56 4.99
C ILE A 76 1.93 0.60 4.30
N ILE A 77 1.64 0.82 3.03
CA ILE A 77 2.23 1.88 2.23
C ILE A 77 1.08 2.74 1.68
N ASP A 78 1.09 4.01 2.03
CA ASP A 78 0.07 4.98 1.61
C ASP A 78 0.76 6.20 1.01
N ILE A 79 0.42 6.52 -0.24
CA ILE A 79 1.14 7.47 -1.07
C ILE A 79 0.38 8.80 -1.06
N ALA A 80 1.08 9.91 -0.86
CA ALA A 80 0.52 11.24 -1.03
C ALA A 80 1.45 12.09 -1.88
N ILE A 81 0.84 12.96 -2.68
CA ILE A 81 1.55 13.99 -3.44
C ILE A 81 1.08 15.36 -2.93
N PRO A 82 1.45 15.78 -1.71
CA PRO A 82 1.05 17.08 -1.19
C PRO A 82 1.69 18.24 -1.98
N GLY A 83 1.14 19.44 -1.85
CA GLY A 83 1.86 20.66 -2.21
C GLY A 83 2.85 21.04 -1.10
N ASP A 84 3.97 21.67 -1.46
CA ASP A 84 5.17 21.87 -0.61
C ASP A 84 4.88 22.35 0.83
N SER A 85 3.87 23.18 1.05
CA SER A 85 3.63 23.79 2.37
C SER A 85 2.86 22.92 3.37
N ARG A 86 2.44 21.69 3.02
CA ARG A 86 1.53 20.87 3.85
C ARG A 86 1.96 19.40 4.00
N VAL A 87 3.23 19.10 3.76
CA VAL A 87 3.75 17.72 3.81
C VAL A 87 3.60 17.14 5.22
N ASP A 88 4.09 17.87 6.23
CA ASP A 88 4.11 17.40 7.63
C ASP A 88 2.71 17.14 8.19
N GLU A 89 1.78 18.08 7.97
CA GLU A 89 0.39 17.93 8.42
C GLU A 89 -0.26 16.69 7.78
N LYS A 90 -0.04 16.49 6.48
CA LYS A 90 -0.61 15.34 5.75
C LYS A 90 -0.01 14.02 6.19
N GLU A 91 1.27 13.99 6.51
CA GLU A 91 1.93 12.81 7.06
C GLU A 91 1.36 12.45 8.44
N GLN A 92 1.24 13.42 9.35
CA GLN A 92 0.69 13.19 10.69
C GLN A 92 -0.77 12.72 10.65
N GLU A 93 -1.60 13.32 9.78
CA GLU A 93 -2.98 12.86 9.54
C GLU A 93 -3.02 11.39 9.10
N LYS A 94 -2.15 10.99 8.17
CA LYS A 94 -2.10 9.60 7.68
C LYS A 94 -1.63 8.62 8.75
N ILE A 95 -0.59 8.98 9.50
CA ILE A 95 -0.10 8.16 10.62
C ILE A 95 -1.22 7.94 11.65
N ALA A 96 -1.95 9.01 12.01
CA ALA A 96 -3.06 8.91 12.94
C ALA A 96 -4.17 8.00 12.42
N LYS A 97 -4.57 8.15 11.14
CA LYS A 97 -5.63 7.35 10.52
C LYS A 97 -5.32 5.86 10.44
N TYR A 98 -4.10 5.50 10.05
CA TYR A 98 -3.69 4.11 9.89
C TYR A 98 -3.23 3.46 11.20
N ARG A 99 -3.16 4.21 12.31
CA ARG A 99 -2.79 3.66 13.62
C ARG A 99 -3.76 2.59 14.09
N ASP A 100 -5.06 2.82 13.95
CA ASP A 100 -6.08 1.85 14.35
C ASP A 100 -6.03 0.60 13.46
N LEU A 101 -5.85 0.79 12.14
CA LEU A 101 -5.67 -0.32 11.20
C LEU A 101 -4.45 -1.17 11.55
N LYS A 102 -3.33 -0.54 11.91
CA LYS A 102 -2.12 -1.24 12.36
C LYS A 102 -2.40 -2.12 13.58
N ILE A 103 -3.11 -1.60 14.58
CA ILE A 103 -3.45 -2.36 15.81
C ILE A 103 -4.32 -3.57 15.48
N GLU A 104 -5.33 -3.39 14.64
CA GLU A 104 -6.24 -4.48 14.27
C GLU A 104 -5.54 -5.54 13.40
N ILE A 105 -4.69 -5.15 12.44
CA ILE A 105 -3.87 -6.09 11.66
C ILE A 105 -2.93 -6.88 12.57
N GLN A 106 -2.27 -6.22 13.53
CA GLN A 106 -1.41 -6.90 14.49
C GLN A 106 -2.18 -7.96 15.28
N ARG A 107 -3.42 -7.67 15.70
CA ARG A 107 -4.26 -8.65 16.41
C ARG A 107 -4.73 -9.80 15.53
N LEU A 108 -5.08 -9.52 14.27
CA LEU A 108 -5.64 -10.52 13.36
C LEU A 108 -4.57 -11.49 12.85
N TRP A 109 -3.35 -11.00 12.58
CA TRP A 109 -2.31 -11.76 11.90
C TRP A 109 -1.14 -12.18 12.81
N HIS A 110 -1.04 -11.68 14.05
CA HIS A 110 -0.32 -12.42 15.10
C HIS A 110 -1.25 -13.47 15.71
N LYS A 111 -1.23 -14.68 15.14
CA LYS A 111 -1.70 -15.91 15.79
C LYS A 111 -0.57 -16.92 15.88
#